data_AF-A0A7J3C6G4-F1
#
_entry.id   AF-A0A7J3C6G4-F1
#
_cell.length_a   1.000
_cell.length_b   1.000
_cell.length_c   1.000
_cell.angle_alpha   90.00
_cell.angle_beta   90.00
_cell.angle_gamma   90.00
#
_symmetry.space_group_name_H-M   'P 1'
#
loop_
_entity.id
_entity.type
_entity.pdbx_description
1 polymer ?
#
loop_
_entity_poly.entity_id
_entity_poly.type
_entity_poly.pdbx_seq_one_letter_code
_entity_poly.pdbx_strand_id
1 'polypeptide(L)'
;MNIKLIVAIVLLLFLSTAMINSGSYGQSSVSYPTISYQTFSGVNVTITDSMWSSIAYPVIESSNFSTYNWKDSPLKNYILFDYSLTGLNPYGVEFIEAMEGIGNFTTQNVTLAFEQISSLDATNSGYTNQQKLDAGALPGFSNSTPTSFNNPSVRATYGWIFSGAVIVSIIALYFIFNRKKEETPQ
;
A
#
# COMPACT_ATOMS: atom_id res chain seq x y z
N MET A 1 -17.27 10.98 -38.36
CA MET A 1 -16.28 11.54 -37.42
C MET A 1 -14.93 11.55 -38.13
N ASN A 2 -14.18 12.65 -38.10
CA ASN A 2 -12.97 12.82 -38.92
C ASN A 2 -11.86 11.86 -38.41
N ILE A 3 -11.20 11.10 -39.28
CA ILE A 3 -10.13 10.14 -38.89
C ILE A 3 -9.04 10.84 -38.05
N LYS A 4 -8.79 12.12 -38.34
CA LYS A 4 -7.88 12.97 -37.56
C LYS A 4 -8.29 13.11 -36.09
N LEU A 5 -9.59 13.14 -35.79
CA LEU A 5 -10.14 13.23 -34.44
C LEU A 5 -9.94 11.92 -33.67
N ILE A 6 -10.06 10.77 -34.35
CA ILE A 6 -9.85 9.44 -33.75
C ILE A 6 -8.37 9.25 -33.43
N VAL A 7 -7.49 9.60 -34.38
CA VAL A 7 -6.03 9.54 -34.16
C VAL A 7 -5.64 10.46 -33.01
N ALA A 8 -6.23 11.65 -32.90
CA ALA A 8 -5.99 12.56 -31.78
C ALA A 8 -6.44 11.98 -30.44
N ILE A 9 -7.63 11.34 -30.37
CA ILE A 9 -8.12 10.69 -29.15
C ILE A 9 -7.25 9.51 -28.75
N VAL A 10 -6.83 8.67 -29.70
CA VAL A 10 -5.95 7.53 -29.44
C VAL A 10 -4.58 8.03 -28.96
N LEU A 11 -4.02 9.07 -29.57
CA LEU A 11 -2.78 9.70 -29.09
C LEU A 11 -2.95 10.26 -27.67
N LEU A 12 -4.07 10.91 -27.36
CA LEU A 12 -4.36 11.47 -26.04
C LEU A 12 -4.45 10.35 -24.98
N LEU A 13 -5.06 9.22 -25.33
CA LEU A 13 -5.16 8.06 -24.46
C LEU A 13 -3.79 7.41 -24.24
N PHE A 14 -2.96 7.27 -25.28
CA PHE A 14 -1.57 6.79 -25.13
C PHE A 14 -0.68 7.75 -24.33
N LEU A 15 -0.84 9.06 -24.49
CA LEU A 15 -0.15 10.07 -23.67
C LEU A 15 -0.60 10.02 -22.21
N SER A 16 -1.88 9.77 -21.95
CA SER A 16 -2.40 9.62 -20.59
C SER A 16 -1.86 8.38 -19.88
N THR A 17 -1.71 7.25 -20.58
CA THR A 17 -1.12 6.02 -19.99
C THR A 17 0.39 6.11 -19.83
N ALA A 18 1.07 6.86 -20.72
CA ALA A 18 2.49 7.18 -20.55
C ALA A 18 2.72 8.08 -19.33
N MET A 19 1.85 9.07 -19.08
CA MET A 19 1.92 9.93 -17.88
C MET A 19 1.61 9.19 -16.57
N ILE A 20 0.72 8.19 -16.61
CA ILE A 20 0.42 7.32 -15.45
C ILE A 20 1.62 6.40 -15.14
N ASN A 21 2.37 5.94 -16.15
CA ASN A 21 3.57 5.11 -15.97
C ASN A 21 4.88 5.91 -15.81
N SER A 22 4.93 7.18 -16.23
CA SER A 22 6.03 8.11 -15.98
C SER A 22 5.88 8.86 -14.66
N GLY A 23 4.84 8.55 -13.89
CA GLY A 23 4.89 8.67 -12.43
C GLY A 23 6.03 7.79 -11.96
N SER A 24 7.24 8.33 -12.01
CA SER A 24 8.38 7.85 -11.26
C SER A 24 7.87 7.35 -9.92
N TYR A 25 8.21 6.14 -9.53
CA TYR A 25 8.06 5.64 -8.16
C TYR A 25 8.89 6.45 -7.15
N GLY A 26 9.17 7.72 -7.42
CA GLY A 26 9.47 8.71 -6.42
C GLY A 26 8.25 8.77 -5.51
N GLN A 27 8.29 7.97 -4.44
CA GLN A 27 7.53 8.23 -3.23
C GLN A 27 7.62 9.74 -2.99
N SER A 28 6.50 10.45 -3.21
CA SER A 28 6.31 11.74 -2.56
C SER A 28 6.63 11.49 -1.09
N SER A 29 7.48 12.33 -0.49
CA SER A 29 7.87 12.18 0.92
C SER A 29 6.61 11.94 1.75
N VAL A 30 6.48 10.73 2.27
CA VAL A 30 5.32 10.35 3.09
C VAL A 30 5.52 11.03 4.43
N SER A 31 4.51 11.77 4.88
CA SER A 31 4.46 12.34 6.21
C SER A 31 3.66 11.42 7.10
N TYR A 32 4.26 10.96 8.20
CA TYR A 32 3.60 10.18 9.24
C TYR A 32 3.02 11.10 10.32
N PRO A 33 1.92 10.71 10.99
CA PRO A 33 1.31 11.50 12.04
C PRO A 33 2.18 11.50 13.31
N THR A 34 2.11 12.60 14.05
CA THR A 34 2.70 12.69 15.39
C THR A 34 1.79 11.96 16.38
N ILE A 35 2.35 10.98 17.09
CA ILE A 35 1.63 10.19 18.09
C ILE A 35 2.30 10.42 19.45
N SER A 36 1.50 10.49 20.52
CA SER A 36 2.04 10.53 21.88
C SER A 36 1.44 9.41 22.72
N TYR A 37 2.26 8.83 23.59
CA TYR A 37 1.86 7.81 24.55
C TYR A 37 2.53 8.07 25.90
N GLN A 38 2.00 7.47 26.96
CA GLN A 38 2.57 7.55 28.30
C GLN A 38 3.11 6.18 28.70
N THR A 39 4.38 6.12 29.09
CA THR A 39 4.98 4.87 29.58
C THR A 39 4.37 4.48 30.94
N PHE A 40 4.43 3.21 31.33
CA PHE A 40 4.03 2.79 32.69
C PHE A 40 4.81 3.49 33.81
N SER A 41 6.01 4.01 33.52
CA SER A 41 6.78 4.85 34.44
C SER A 41 6.31 6.31 34.51
N GLY A 42 5.23 6.67 33.81
CA GLY A 42 4.61 8.00 33.81
C GLY A 42 5.26 9.01 32.87
N VAL A 43 6.19 8.60 32.00
CA VAL A 43 6.90 9.48 31.07
C VAL A 43 6.10 9.64 29.78
N ASN A 44 5.86 10.89 29.38
CA ASN A 44 5.23 11.19 28.10
C ASN A 44 6.28 11.09 26.98
N VAL A 45 5.97 10.28 25.96
CA VAL A 45 6.80 10.12 24.77
C VAL A 45 6.00 10.61 23.56
N THR A 46 6.61 11.48 22.76
CA THR A 46 6.03 11.97 21.50
C THR A 46 6.88 11.48 20.34
N ILE A 47 6.26 10.74 19.43
CA ILE A 47 6.86 10.20 18.21
C ILE A 47 6.48 11.12 17.05
N THR A 48 7.47 11.71 16.41
CA THR A 48 7.28 12.56 15.23
C THR A 48 7.51 11.79 13.94
N ASP A 49 7.14 12.38 12.81
CA ASP A 49 7.42 11.89 11.45
C ASP A 49 8.88 11.44 11.26
N SER A 50 9.83 12.27 11.70
CA SER A 50 11.25 11.96 11.60
C SER A 50 11.64 10.75 12.43
N MET A 51 11.04 10.58 13.62
CA MET A 51 11.32 9.44 14.50
C MET A 51 10.76 8.14 13.93
N TRP A 52 9.56 8.15 13.35
CA TRP A 52 9.04 7.00 12.61
C TRP A 52 10.02 6.55 11.53
N SER A 53 10.47 7.51 10.71
CA SER A 53 11.37 7.27 9.58
C SER A 53 12.78 6.83 10.00
N SER A 54 13.30 7.31 11.14
CA SER A 54 14.67 7.02 11.56
C SER A 54 14.80 5.89 12.58
N ILE A 55 13.69 5.43 13.19
CA ILE A 55 13.72 4.46 14.29
C ILE A 55 12.85 3.23 13.97
N ALA A 56 11.56 3.42 13.67
CA ALA A 56 10.65 2.28 13.48
C ALA A 56 10.73 1.66 12.08
N TYR A 57 10.69 2.47 11.03
CA TYR A 57 10.79 1.96 9.67
C TYR A 57 12.09 1.23 9.38
N PRO A 58 13.26 1.65 9.89
CA PRO A 58 14.48 0.86 9.74
C PRO A 58 14.40 -0.54 10.37
N VAL A 59 13.63 -0.72 11.45
CA VAL A 59 13.37 -2.05 12.03
C VAL A 59 12.45 -2.85 11.12
N ILE A 60 11.33 -2.26 10.69
CA ILE A 60 10.35 -2.89 9.78
C ILE A 60 11.00 -3.33 8.45
N GLU A 61 11.85 -2.47 7.88
CA GLU A 61 12.54 -2.70 6.62
C GLU A 61 13.76 -3.62 6.76
N SER A 62 14.12 -4.03 7.98
CA SER A 62 15.22 -4.95 8.21
C SER A 62 14.84 -6.39 7.84
N SER A 63 15.81 -7.16 7.34
CA SER A 63 15.62 -8.59 7.03
C SER A 63 15.39 -9.47 8.26
N ASN A 64 15.59 -8.92 9.46
CA ASN A 64 15.41 -9.66 10.72
C ASN A 64 13.97 -9.53 11.25
N PHE A 65 13.21 -8.53 10.77
CA PHE A 65 11.85 -8.30 11.20
C PHE A 65 10.84 -9.15 10.41
N SER A 66 11.04 -9.29 9.11
CA SER A 66 10.17 -10.11 8.26
C SER A 66 10.94 -10.75 7.12
N THR A 67 10.48 -11.92 6.71
CA THR A 67 10.97 -12.61 5.51
C THR A 67 10.56 -11.90 4.22
N TYR A 68 9.51 -11.09 4.25
CA TYR A 68 9.11 -10.25 3.12
C TYR A 68 9.90 -8.95 3.10
N ASN A 69 10.40 -8.57 1.92
CA ASN A 69 11.16 -7.33 1.74
C ASN A 69 10.23 -6.10 1.73
N TRP A 70 9.99 -5.54 2.91
CA TRP A 70 9.15 -4.35 3.09
C TRP A 70 9.78 -3.06 2.56
N LYS A 71 11.11 -2.99 2.45
CA LYS A 71 11.82 -1.80 1.96
C LYS A 71 11.36 -1.35 0.57
N ASP A 72 11.11 -2.33 -0.30
CA ASP A 72 10.72 -2.12 -1.69
C ASP A 72 9.19 -2.23 -1.89
N SER A 73 8.43 -2.43 -0.81
CA SER A 73 6.99 -2.62 -0.89
C SER A 73 6.24 -1.30 -1.06
N PRO A 74 5.28 -1.21 -2.00
CA PRO A 74 4.40 -0.04 -2.10
C PRO A 74 3.44 0.08 -0.90
N LEU A 75 3.31 -0.98 -0.09
CA LEU A 75 2.39 -1.02 1.05
C LEU A 75 3.06 -0.65 2.38
N LYS A 76 4.39 -0.46 2.41
CA LYS A 76 5.15 -0.29 3.66
C LYS A 76 4.64 0.84 4.56
N ASN A 77 4.18 1.93 3.95
CA ASN A 77 3.68 3.10 4.67
C ASN A 77 2.42 2.81 5.50
N TYR A 78 1.70 1.74 5.19
CA TYR A 78 0.44 1.38 5.83
C TYR A 78 0.60 0.25 6.85
N ILE A 79 1.83 -0.17 7.19
CA ILE A 79 2.04 -1.24 8.18
C ILE A 79 1.49 -0.81 9.54
N LEU A 80 1.86 0.38 10.02
CA LEU A 80 1.41 0.93 11.29
C LEU A 80 0.24 1.92 11.16
N PHE A 81 0.02 2.48 9.97
CA PHE A 81 -0.90 3.59 9.75
C PHE A 81 -2.12 3.18 8.94
N ASP A 82 -3.19 3.97 9.08
CA ASP A 82 -4.37 3.89 8.22
C ASP A 82 -4.03 4.30 6.77
N TYR A 83 -4.92 4.00 5.82
CA TYR A 83 -4.70 4.36 4.40
C TYR A 83 -4.67 5.87 4.13
N SER A 84 -5.19 6.69 5.06
CA SER A 84 -5.13 8.14 5.00
C SER A 84 -3.82 8.73 5.53
N LEU A 85 -3.00 7.92 6.21
CA LEU A 85 -1.76 8.34 6.88
C LEU A 85 -1.99 9.44 7.93
N THR A 86 -3.19 9.47 8.52
CA THR A 86 -3.57 10.47 9.54
C THR A 86 -3.58 9.89 10.94
N GLY A 87 -3.64 8.57 11.07
CA GLY A 87 -3.69 7.87 12.34
C GLY A 87 -3.13 6.46 12.23
N LEU A 88 -3.08 5.78 13.37
CA LEU A 88 -2.66 4.40 13.46
C LEU A 88 -3.77 3.46 13.00
N ASN A 89 -3.38 2.37 12.35
CA ASN A 89 -4.27 1.24 12.15
C ASN A 89 -4.28 0.36 13.43
N PRO A 90 -5.15 -0.67 13.53
CA PRO A 90 -5.19 -1.58 14.68
C PRO A 90 -3.83 -2.17 15.09
N TYR A 91 -3.00 -2.59 14.13
CA TYR A 91 -1.66 -3.12 14.41
C TYR A 91 -0.72 -2.03 14.95
N GLY A 92 -0.82 -0.80 14.43
CA GLY A 92 -0.11 0.35 14.97
C GLY A 92 -0.52 0.72 16.39
N VAL A 93 -1.80 0.52 16.75
CA VAL A 93 -2.30 0.73 18.11
C VAL A 93 -1.72 -0.33 19.06
N GLU A 94 -1.74 -1.61 18.68
CA GLU A 94 -1.12 -2.69 19.44
C GLU A 94 0.38 -2.43 19.67
N PHE A 95 1.06 -1.91 18.65
CA PHE A 95 2.46 -1.50 18.76
C PHE A 95 2.68 -0.38 19.78
N ILE A 96 1.82 0.65 19.79
CA ILE A 96 1.91 1.72 20.79
C ILE A 96 1.62 1.19 22.20
N GLU A 97 0.63 0.32 22.36
CA GLU A 97 0.33 -0.31 23.65
C GLU A 97 1.53 -1.13 24.18
N ALA A 98 2.23 -1.86 23.31
CA ALA A 98 3.47 -2.52 23.68
C ALA A 98 4.58 -1.53 24.07
N MET A 99 4.70 -0.40 23.36
CA MET A 99 5.65 0.66 23.68
C MET A 99 5.37 1.34 25.03
N GLU A 100 4.09 1.51 25.42
CA GLU A 100 3.70 1.98 26.76
C GLU A 100 4.26 1.04 27.85
N GLY A 101 4.23 -0.27 27.56
CA GLY A 101 4.88 -1.37 28.28
C GLY A 101 6.38 -1.21 28.50
N ILE A 102 7.09 -0.84 27.44
CA ILE A 102 8.54 -0.98 27.36
C ILE A 102 9.27 0.31 27.74
N GLY A 103 8.82 1.47 27.27
CA GLY A 103 9.45 2.75 27.57
C GLY A 103 9.71 3.62 26.36
N ASN A 104 10.84 4.34 26.35
CA ASN A 104 11.17 5.35 25.33
C ASN A 104 11.26 4.78 23.90
N PHE A 105 11.02 5.64 22.91
CA PHE A 105 11.05 5.30 21.50
C PHE A 105 12.49 5.20 20.96
N THR A 106 13.15 4.07 21.21
CA THR A 106 14.49 3.73 20.72
C THR A 106 14.44 2.50 19.82
N THR A 107 15.43 2.30 18.94
CA THR A 107 15.45 1.15 18.03
C THR A 107 15.32 -0.18 18.77
N GLN A 108 16.01 -0.34 19.90
CA GLN A 108 15.93 -1.54 20.73
C GLN A 108 14.52 -1.78 21.27
N ASN A 109 13.90 -0.74 21.84
CA ASN A 109 12.56 -0.87 22.43
C ASN A 109 11.49 -1.10 21.35
N VAL A 110 11.65 -0.48 20.20
CA VAL A 110 10.79 -0.70 19.04
C VAL A 110 10.89 -2.14 18.54
N THR A 111 12.10 -2.71 18.45
CA THR A 111 12.27 -4.14 18.13
C THR A 111 11.56 -5.02 19.14
N LEU A 112 11.73 -4.77 20.44
CA LEU A 112 11.04 -5.52 21.49
C LEU A 112 9.50 -5.40 21.41
N ALA A 113 8.99 -4.21 21.11
CA ALA A 113 7.55 -3.99 20.97
C ALA A 113 6.98 -4.80 19.80
N PHE A 114 7.69 -4.83 18.67
CA PHE A 114 7.34 -5.65 17.53
C PHE A 114 7.36 -7.15 17.82
N GLU A 115 8.38 -7.62 18.55
CA GLU A 115 8.45 -9.01 19.00
C GLU A 115 7.28 -9.37 19.91
N GLN A 116 6.90 -8.48 20.84
CA GLN A 116 5.80 -8.68 21.78
C GLN A 116 4.44 -8.86 21.09
N ILE A 117 4.18 -8.14 20.00
CA ILE A 117 2.91 -8.21 19.27
C ILE A 117 2.92 -9.23 18.12
N SER A 118 4.07 -9.86 17.83
CA SER A 118 4.26 -10.74 16.66
C SER A 118 3.32 -11.95 16.63
N SER A 119 3.00 -12.51 17.80
CA SER A 119 2.17 -13.71 17.96
C SER A 119 0.69 -13.41 18.19
N LEU A 120 0.32 -12.13 18.35
CA LEU A 120 -1.08 -11.73 18.49
C LEU A 120 -1.85 -11.97 17.19
N ASP A 121 -3.15 -12.23 17.32
CA ASP A 121 -4.03 -12.43 16.17
C ASP A 121 -4.26 -11.12 15.42
N ALA A 122 -4.05 -11.16 14.11
CA ALA A 122 -4.09 -9.98 13.25
C ALA A 122 -5.52 -9.64 12.84
N THR A 123 -6.26 -8.98 13.73
CA THR A 123 -7.63 -8.47 13.49
C THR A 123 -8.63 -9.59 13.13
N ASN A 124 -8.68 -10.67 13.90
CA ASN A 124 -9.62 -11.80 13.72
C ASN A 124 -9.55 -12.46 12.34
N SER A 125 -8.36 -12.46 11.75
CA SER A 125 -8.15 -13.01 10.39
C SER A 125 -7.76 -14.48 10.37
N GLY A 126 -7.49 -15.07 11.55
CA GLY A 126 -6.98 -16.44 11.67
C GLY A 126 -5.48 -16.56 11.39
N TYR A 127 -4.77 -15.44 11.35
CA TYR A 127 -3.33 -15.34 11.17
C TYR A 127 -2.73 -14.46 12.25
N THR A 128 -1.52 -14.77 12.69
CA THR A 128 -0.79 -13.85 13.57
C THR A 128 -0.27 -12.63 12.80
N ASN A 129 0.09 -11.59 13.54
CA ASN A 129 0.70 -10.38 12.98
C ASN A 129 1.94 -10.72 12.15
N GLN A 130 2.85 -11.55 12.67
CA GLN A 130 4.06 -11.94 11.97
C GLN A 130 3.77 -12.74 10.69
N GLN A 131 2.79 -13.66 10.73
CA GLN A 131 2.42 -14.46 9.55
C GLN A 131 1.91 -13.58 8.40
N LYS A 132 1.17 -12.51 8.71
CA LYS A 132 0.76 -11.53 7.69
C LYS A 132 1.95 -10.74 7.16
N LEU A 133 2.83 -10.26 8.04
CA LEU A 133 4.00 -9.49 7.63
C LEU A 133 4.92 -10.29 6.70
N ASP A 134 5.19 -11.55 7.05
CA ASP A 134 6.00 -12.48 6.27
C ASP A 134 5.39 -12.81 4.90
N ALA A 135 4.08 -12.69 4.76
CA ALA A 135 3.38 -12.85 3.49
C ALA A 135 3.22 -11.54 2.70
N GLY A 136 3.79 -10.43 3.17
CA GLY A 136 3.62 -9.12 2.54
C GLY A 136 2.20 -8.53 2.69
N ALA A 137 1.45 -8.99 3.70
CA ALA A 137 0.12 -8.51 4.05
C ALA A 137 0.17 -7.59 5.28
N LEU A 138 -0.74 -6.62 5.32
CA LEU A 138 -0.85 -5.64 6.40
C LEU A 138 -1.66 -6.21 7.59
N PRO A 139 -1.09 -6.28 8.81
CA PRO A 139 -1.79 -6.90 9.94
C PRO A 139 -3.02 -6.13 10.43
N GLY A 140 -2.97 -4.80 10.42
CA GLY A 140 -4.07 -3.93 10.86
C GLY A 140 -5.28 -3.89 9.92
N PHE A 141 -5.30 -4.70 8.85
CA PHE A 141 -6.37 -4.71 7.87
C PHE A 141 -6.94 -6.12 7.72
N SER A 142 -8.23 -6.28 8.02
CA SER A 142 -8.92 -7.58 7.94
C SER A 142 -9.03 -8.10 6.51
N ASN A 143 -9.13 -7.21 5.52
CA ASN A 143 -9.17 -7.54 4.10
C ASN A 143 -7.77 -7.82 3.50
N SER A 144 -6.70 -7.61 4.26
CA SER A 144 -5.34 -7.90 3.83
C SER A 144 -4.93 -9.30 4.27
N THR A 145 -5.09 -10.28 3.39
CA THR A 145 -4.74 -11.68 3.68
C THR A 145 -3.38 -12.08 3.08
N PRO A 146 -2.67 -13.05 3.68
CA PRO A 146 -1.39 -13.58 3.18
C PRO A 146 -1.41 -14.01 1.70
N THR A 147 -2.56 -14.41 1.17
CA THR A 147 -2.72 -14.83 -0.22
C THR A 147 -3.09 -13.70 -1.18
N SER A 148 -3.48 -12.52 -0.66
CA SER A 148 -3.93 -11.38 -1.49
C SER A 148 -2.80 -10.72 -2.27
N PHE A 149 -1.54 -10.91 -1.86
CA PHE A 149 -0.38 -10.22 -2.43
C PHE A 149 0.80 -11.14 -2.78
N ASN A 150 0.57 -12.45 -2.86
CA ASN A 150 1.59 -13.49 -3.16
C ASN A 150 2.35 -13.31 -4.48
N ASN A 151 2.02 -12.30 -5.27
CA ASN A 151 2.84 -11.90 -6.39
C ASN A 151 2.67 -10.40 -6.63
N PRO A 152 3.60 -9.52 -6.18
CA PRO A 152 3.53 -8.08 -6.46
C PRO A 152 3.52 -7.78 -7.97
N SER A 153 3.98 -8.74 -8.79
CA SER A 153 3.85 -8.72 -10.25
C SER A 153 2.39 -8.78 -10.71
N VAL A 154 1.42 -9.26 -9.93
CA VAL A 154 0.01 -9.35 -10.34
C VAL A 154 -0.61 -7.95 -10.43
N ARG A 155 -0.35 -7.04 -9.49
CA ARG A 155 -0.95 -5.70 -9.61
C ARG A 155 -0.33 -4.90 -10.76
N ALA A 156 0.98 -5.06 -10.97
CA ALA A 156 1.66 -4.52 -12.15
C ALA A 156 1.20 -5.20 -13.46
N THR A 157 0.97 -6.52 -13.44
CA THR A 157 0.64 -7.32 -14.63
C THR A 157 -0.82 -7.16 -15.06
N TYR A 158 -1.73 -7.14 -14.10
CA TYR A 158 -3.15 -7.00 -14.40
C TYR A 158 -3.54 -5.54 -14.68
N GLY A 159 -2.73 -4.56 -14.25
CA GLY A 159 -2.92 -3.15 -14.60
C GLY A 159 -2.82 -2.90 -16.11
N TRP A 160 -1.85 -3.51 -16.80
CA TRP A 160 -1.71 -3.37 -18.25
C TRP A 160 -2.71 -4.21 -19.03
N ILE A 161 -3.06 -5.41 -18.54
CA ILE A 161 -4.11 -6.26 -19.14
C ILE A 161 -5.47 -5.56 -19.06
N PHE A 162 -5.82 -4.99 -17.91
CA PHE A 162 -7.07 -4.26 -17.72
C PHE A 162 -7.13 -3.02 -18.61
N SER A 163 -6.07 -2.21 -18.63
CA SER A 163 -5.97 -1.02 -19.48
C SER A 163 -6.06 -1.38 -20.98
N GLY A 164 -5.37 -2.44 -21.39
CA GLY A 164 -5.44 -2.96 -22.75
C GLY A 164 -6.84 -3.45 -23.13
N ALA A 165 -7.51 -4.20 -22.25
CA ALA A 165 -8.87 -4.68 -22.47
C ALA A 165 -9.89 -3.53 -22.61
N VAL A 166 -9.75 -2.46 -21.82
CA VAL A 166 -10.61 -1.27 -21.93
C VAL A 166 -10.40 -0.57 -23.28
N ILE A 167 -9.15 -0.36 -23.69
CA ILE A 167 -8.82 0.28 -24.98
C ILE A 167 -9.38 -0.54 -26.16
N VAL A 168 -9.15 -1.86 -26.16
CA VAL A 168 -9.65 -2.77 -27.21
C VAL A 168 -11.19 -2.78 -27.22
N SER A 169 -11.83 -2.77 -26.06
CA SER A 169 -13.30 -2.72 -25.96
C SER A 169 -13.87 -1.44 -26.55
N ILE A 170 -13.25 -0.28 -26.30
CA ILE A 170 -13.66 1.01 -26.88
C ILE A 170 -13.51 0.99 -28.41
N ILE A 171 -12.40 0.44 -28.93
CA ILE A 171 -12.17 0.34 -30.38
C ILE A 171 -13.17 -0.64 -31.02
N ALA A 172 -13.43 -1.78 -30.39
CA ALA A 172 -14.40 -2.76 -30.87
C ALA A 172 -15.83 -2.20 -30.89
N LEU A 173 -16.24 -1.53 -29.81
CA LEU A 173 -17.54 -0.85 -29.74
C LEU A 173 -17.65 0.23 -30.81
N TYR A 174 -16.59 1.01 -31.03
CA TYR A 174 -16.55 2.01 -32.11
C TYR A 174 -16.78 1.37 -33.49
N PHE A 175 -16.06 0.30 -33.82
CA PHE A 175 -16.21 -0.39 -35.10
C PHE A 175 -17.59 -1.02 -35.28
N ILE A 176 -18.12 -1.66 -34.24
CA ILE A 176 -19.44 -2.30 -34.27
C ILE A 176 -20.54 -1.25 -34.44
N PHE A 177 -20.48 -0.13 -33.70
CA PHE A 177 -21.50 0.91 -33.77
C PHE A 177 -21.41 1.77 -35.04
N ASN A 178 -20.21 2.03 -35.57
CA ASN A 178 -20.09 2.71 -36.86
C ASN A 178 -20.52 1.83 -38.03
N ARG A 179 -20.20 0.52 -38.02
CA ARG A 179 -20.64 -0.39 -39.07
C ARG A 179 -22.16 -0.52 -39.11
N LYS A 180 -22.83 -0.58 -37.96
CA LYS A 180 -24.31 -0.58 -37.90
C LYS A 180 -24.95 0.71 -38.44
N LYS A 181 -24.23 1.83 -38.40
CA LYS A 181 -24.70 3.10 -38.96
C LYS A 181 -24.63 3.15 -40.49
N GLU A 182 -23.77 2.33 -41.09
CA GLU A 182 -23.63 2.17 -42.54
C GLU A 182 -24.53 1.06 -43.12
N GLU A 183 -25.01 0.13 -42.28
CA GLU A 183 -25.94 -0.95 -42.65
C GLU A 183 -27.43 -0.58 -42.46
N THR A 184 -27.78 0.71 -42.30
CA THR A 184 -29.18 1.15 -42.45
C THR A 184 -29.38 1.70 -43.88
N PRO A 185 -29.66 0.86 -44.88
CA PRO A 185 -30.12 1.36 -46.18
C PRO A 185 -31.52 1.95 -46.01
N GLN A 186 -31.78 3.05 -46.73
CA GLN A 186 -33.12 3.53 -47.04
C GLN A 186 -33.96 2.46 -47.72
#